data_AF-K1RJG1-F1
#
_entry.id   AF-K1RJG1-F1
#
_cell.length_a   1.000
_cell.length_b   1.000
_cell.length_c   1.000
_cell.angle_alpha   90.00
_cell.angle_beta   90.00
_cell.angle_gamma   90.00
#
_symmetry.space_group_name_H-M   'P 1'
#
loop_
_entity.id
_entity.type
_entity.pdbx_description
1 polymer ?
#
loop_
_entity_poly.entity_id
_entity_poly.type
_entity_poly.pdbx_seq_one_letter_code
_entity_poly.pdbx_strand_id
1 'polypeptide(L)'
;MPDTLDGNAAEKLFFESADYLKSECNRLGIELLGVGEFTDNAFSKYRNSAFFTVENGKALNGKIENVKRFAKIGVRIMTLTWNEMNEIGSGVLSEDKCGLTDFGKLAVAEMEKYGIVIDISHASDELFYDVVNQTNKPFIATHSDSRIITQNPRNLTDEQIKIIIQRGGLIGLNLHNAFLNNNPDKACINDILKHCEYMLSLGCENSLCFGTDFDGCDLPRDIVGSDSIGEIYELFLRNNYNESVLKKIFTK
;
A
#
# COMPACT_ATOMS: atom_id res chain seq x y z
N MET A 1 -8.56 -1.83 -8.16
CA MET A 1 -9.51 -1.83 -9.30
C MET A 1 -8.78 -2.26 -10.57
N PRO A 2 -9.36 -3.16 -11.40
CA PRO A 2 -8.72 -3.66 -12.60
C PRO A 2 -8.36 -2.56 -13.61
N ASP A 3 -7.21 -2.70 -14.27
CA ASP A 3 -6.79 -1.78 -15.34
C ASP A 3 -7.71 -1.81 -16.56
N THR A 4 -8.50 -2.87 -16.74
CA THR A 4 -9.45 -3.01 -17.86
C THR A 4 -10.72 -2.19 -17.71
N LEU A 5 -10.99 -1.63 -16.52
CA LEU A 5 -12.14 -0.76 -16.29
C LEU A 5 -11.75 0.71 -16.43
N ASP A 6 -12.68 1.53 -16.90
CA ASP A 6 -12.50 2.96 -17.02
C ASP A 6 -13.82 3.72 -16.80
N GLY A 7 -13.72 5.04 -16.81
CA GLY A 7 -14.87 5.90 -16.94
C GLY A 7 -15.93 5.71 -15.85
N ASN A 8 -17.19 5.76 -16.27
CA ASN A 8 -18.34 5.55 -15.37
C ASN A 8 -18.42 4.10 -14.84
N ALA A 9 -17.82 3.11 -15.51
CA ALA A 9 -17.81 1.73 -15.03
C ALA A 9 -16.88 1.57 -13.83
N ALA A 10 -15.69 2.18 -13.89
CA ALA A 10 -14.75 2.25 -12.78
C ALA A 10 -15.36 2.99 -11.57
N GLU A 11 -15.96 4.16 -11.82
CA GLU A 11 -16.64 4.93 -10.78
C GLU A 11 -17.80 4.14 -10.14
N LYS A 12 -18.59 3.43 -10.95
CA LYS A 12 -19.70 2.59 -10.46
C LYS A 12 -19.18 1.46 -9.57
N LEU A 13 -18.16 0.71 -10.00
CA LEU A 13 -17.57 -0.36 -9.21
C LEU A 13 -17.04 0.15 -7.86
N PHE A 14 -16.42 1.34 -7.85
CA PHE A 14 -15.99 1.97 -6.60
C PHE A 14 -17.15 2.14 -5.62
N PHE A 15 -18.30 2.69 -6.05
CA PHE A 15 -19.44 2.87 -5.15
C PHE A 15 -20.08 1.55 -4.70
N GLU A 16 -20.18 0.56 -5.58
CA GLU A 16 -20.66 -0.78 -5.22
C GLU A 16 -19.73 -1.43 -4.18
N SER A 17 -18.42 -1.27 -4.34
CA SER A 17 -17.42 -1.78 -3.40
C SER A 17 -17.47 -1.04 -2.06
N ALA A 18 -17.70 0.28 -2.09
CA ALA A 18 -17.86 1.10 -0.88
C ALA A 18 -19.06 0.66 -0.05
N ASP A 19 -20.20 0.39 -0.70
CA ASP A 19 -21.41 -0.07 -0.04
C ASP A 19 -21.26 -1.50 0.49
N TYR A 20 -20.60 -2.37 -0.28
CA TYR A 20 -20.28 -3.73 0.15
C TYR A 20 -19.37 -3.74 1.39
N LEU A 21 -18.27 -2.98 1.39
CA LEU A 21 -17.35 -2.87 2.53
C LEU A 21 -18.09 -2.44 3.80
N LYS A 22 -18.94 -1.40 3.70
CA LYS A 22 -19.74 -0.92 4.83
C LYS A 22 -20.72 -1.98 5.33
N SER A 23 -21.40 -2.66 4.41
CA SER A 23 -22.32 -3.76 4.74
C SER A 23 -21.60 -4.87 5.51
N GLU A 24 -20.43 -5.30 5.03
CA GLU A 24 -19.66 -6.36 5.66
C GLU A 24 -19.06 -5.94 7.02
N CYS A 25 -18.57 -4.72 7.13
CA CYS A 25 -18.13 -4.16 8.41
C CYS A 25 -19.26 -4.18 9.45
N ASN A 26 -20.46 -3.74 9.06
CA ASN A 26 -21.64 -3.78 9.93
C ASN A 26 -22.04 -5.22 10.28
N ARG A 27 -22.05 -6.14 9.30
CA ARG A 27 -22.41 -7.55 9.49
C ARG A 27 -21.46 -8.26 10.46
N LEU A 28 -20.18 -7.94 10.41
CA LEU A 28 -19.12 -8.57 11.19
C LEU A 28 -18.78 -7.81 12.49
N GLY A 29 -19.37 -6.63 12.71
CA GLY A 29 -19.05 -5.77 13.86
C GLY A 29 -17.62 -5.21 13.81
N ILE A 30 -17.08 -4.99 12.61
CA ILE A 30 -15.77 -4.36 12.39
C ILE A 30 -15.98 -2.86 12.29
N GLU A 31 -15.22 -2.09 13.06
CA GLU A 31 -15.25 -0.63 12.99
C GLU A 31 -14.50 -0.15 11.73
N LEU A 32 -15.18 0.63 10.89
CA LEU A 32 -14.58 1.27 9.72
C LEU A 32 -14.08 2.66 10.09
N LEU A 33 -12.76 2.81 10.24
CA LEU A 33 -12.13 3.97 10.84
C LEU A 33 -12.05 5.18 9.90
N GLY A 34 -12.42 6.35 10.45
CA GLY A 34 -12.36 7.66 9.80
C GLY A 34 -11.05 8.44 10.01
N VAL A 35 -11.04 9.72 9.60
CA VAL A 35 -9.86 10.59 9.79
C VAL A 35 -9.72 10.90 11.28
N GLY A 36 -8.54 10.62 11.85
CA GLY A 36 -8.24 10.93 13.25
C GLY A 36 -8.86 9.99 14.29
N GLU A 37 -9.48 8.89 13.85
CA GLU A 37 -10.10 7.90 14.74
C GLU A 37 -9.16 6.76 15.14
N PHE A 38 -7.93 6.75 14.61
CA PHE A 38 -6.89 5.86 15.10
C PHE A 38 -6.38 6.37 16.45
N THR A 39 -7.03 5.90 17.50
CA THR A 39 -6.56 6.02 18.88
C THR A 39 -6.02 4.67 19.31
N ASP A 40 -5.07 4.64 20.24
CA ASP A 40 -4.61 3.39 20.88
C ASP A 40 -5.80 2.54 21.43
N ASN A 41 -6.97 3.16 21.61
CA ASN A 41 -8.20 2.52 22.03
C ASN A 41 -8.94 1.70 20.96
N ALA A 42 -8.63 1.84 19.66
CA ALA A 42 -9.34 1.08 18.61
C ALA A 42 -9.07 -0.43 18.76
N PHE A 43 -7.81 -0.82 18.96
CA PHE A 43 -7.42 -2.21 19.23
C PHE A 43 -7.87 -2.72 20.61
N SER A 44 -7.98 -1.83 21.62
CA SER A 44 -8.46 -2.24 22.95
C SER A 44 -9.99 -2.38 23.00
N LYS A 45 -10.72 -1.68 22.12
CA LYS A 45 -12.19 -1.64 22.08
C LYS A 45 -12.77 -2.63 21.05
N TYR A 46 -12.07 -2.86 19.94
CA TYR A 46 -12.49 -3.73 18.85
C TYR A 46 -11.43 -4.80 18.60
N ARG A 47 -11.87 -6.05 18.39
CA ARG A 47 -10.94 -7.15 18.03
C ARG A 47 -10.30 -6.94 16.66
N ASN A 48 -11.04 -6.32 15.73
CA ASN A 48 -10.64 -6.02 14.35
C ASN A 48 -11.09 -4.60 13.97
N SER A 49 -10.35 -3.93 13.09
CA SER A 49 -10.70 -2.63 12.53
C SER A 49 -10.36 -2.59 11.05
N ALA A 50 -11.02 -1.74 10.28
CA ALA A 50 -10.80 -1.58 8.85
C ALA A 50 -10.56 -0.11 8.47
N PHE A 51 -9.78 0.10 7.42
CA PHE A 51 -9.69 1.37 6.72
C PHE A 51 -10.27 1.21 5.32
N PHE A 52 -10.94 2.23 4.81
CA PHE A 52 -11.35 2.22 3.41
C PHE A 52 -10.20 2.75 2.55
N THR A 53 -9.61 1.87 1.74
CA THR A 53 -8.56 2.20 0.77
C THR A 53 -9.07 1.99 -0.66
N VAL A 54 -8.44 2.66 -1.62
CA VAL A 54 -8.76 2.53 -3.05
C VAL A 54 -7.49 2.23 -3.82
N GLU A 55 -7.41 1.05 -4.40
CA GLU A 55 -6.32 0.71 -5.30
C GLU A 55 -6.70 1.06 -6.74
N ASN A 56 -5.86 1.84 -7.43
CA ASN A 56 -6.03 2.41 -8.76
C ASN A 56 -6.89 3.69 -8.81
N GLY A 57 -6.23 4.81 -9.17
CA GLY A 57 -6.81 6.14 -9.32
C GLY A 57 -7.88 6.27 -10.40
N LYS A 58 -8.06 5.28 -11.28
CA LYS A 58 -9.17 5.21 -12.24
C LYS A 58 -10.57 5.39 -11.62
N ALA A 59 -10.69 5.16 -10.30
CA ALA A 59 -11.91 5.42 -9.56
C ALA A 59 -12.35 6.88 -9.67
N LEU A 60 -11.40 7.81 -9.79
CA LEU A 60 -11.68 9.23 -9.93
C LEU A 60 -12.43 9.54 -11.22
N ASN A 61 -12.30 8.72 -12.26
CA ASN A 61 -12.98 8.91 -13.55
C ASN A 61 -12.69 10.31 -14.14
N GLY A 62 -11.45 10.77 -14.03
CA GLY A 62 -11.03 12.10 -14.49
C GLY A 62 -11.77 13.29 -13.84
N LYS A 63 -12.49 13.07 -12.73
CA LYS A 63 -13.30 14.09 -12.03
C LYS A 63 -12.63 14.46 -10.71
N ILE A 64 -12.07 15.66 -10.65
CA ILE A 64 -11.33 16.11 -9.46
C ILE A 64 -12.21 16.18 -8.20
N GLU A 65 -13.51 16.45 -8.38
CA GLU A 65 -14.51 16.45 -7.31
C GLU A 65 -14.68 15.08 -6.63
N ASN A 66 -14.30 13.98 -7.30
CA ASN A 66 -14.38 12.64 -6.72
C ASN A 66 -13.36 12.47 -5.59
N VAL A 67 -12.22 13.16 -5.59
CA VAL A 67 -11.28 13.13 -4.46
C VAL A 67 -11.99 13.56 -3.16
N LYS A 68 -12.70 14.69 -3.22
CA LYS A 68 -13.52 15.18 -2.08
C LYS A 68 -14.63 14.20 -1.70
N ARG A 69 -15.31 13.64 -2.71
CA ARG A 69 -16.43 12.71 -2.49
C ARG A 69 -15.95 11.44 -1.80
N PHE A 70 -14.80 10.91 -2.20
CA PHE A 70 -14.21 9.70 -1.65
C PHE A 70 -13.75 9.93 -0.20
N ALA A 71 -13.10 11.07 0.07
CA ALA A 71 -12.72 11.45 1.43
C ALA A 71 -13.93 11.52 2.38
N LYS A 72 -15.04 12.13 1.91
CA LYS A 72 -16.31 12.21 2.66
C LYS A 72 -16.96 10.85 2.93
N ILE A 73 -16.76 9.88 2.04
CA ILE A 73 -17.33 8.53 2.14
C ILE A 73 -16.48 7.63 3.05
N GLY A 74 -15.27 8.04 3.37
CA GLY A 74 -14.41 7.35 4.33
C GLY A 74 -13.06 6.91 3.77
N VAL A 75 -12.76 7.16 2.48
CA VAL A 75 -11.48 6.75 1.88
C VAL A 75 -10.31 7.47 2.57
N ARG A 76 -9.27 6.72 2.93
CA ARG A 76 -8.08 7.24 3.65
C ARG A 76 -6.77 7.04 2.91
N ILE A 77 -6.68 6.01 2.07
CA ILE A 77 -5.49 5.74 1.26
C ILE A 77 -5.97 5.52 -0.17
N MET A 78 -5.23 6.06 -1.12
CA MET A 78 -5.47 5.76 -2.53
C MET A 78 -4.16 5.56 -3.29
N THR A 79 -4.06 4.40 -3.92
CA THR A 79 -2.98 4.04 -4.84
C THR A 79 -3.20 4.77 -6.15
N LEU A 80 -2.20 5.52 -6.61
CA LEU A 80 -2.35 6.40 -7.78
C LEU A 80 -2.67 5.63 -9.07
N THR A 81 -2.00 4.49 -9.28
CA THR A 81 -2.15 3.62 -10.45
C THR A 81 -2.31 2.17 -10.00
N TRP A 82 -2.67 1.28 -10.92
CA TRP A 82 -2.29 -0.13 -10.80
C TRP A 82 -1.13 -0.34 -11.78
N ASN A 83 -1.17 -1.36 -12.65
CA ASN A 83 -0.01 -1.69 -13.48
C ASN A 83 0.11 -0.82 -14.73
N GLU A 84 -1.01 -0.44 -15.32
CA GLU A 84 -1.10 0.39 -16.52
C GLU A 84 -1.26 1.89 -16.21
N MET A 85 -1.20 2.70 -17.27
CA MET A 85 -1.45 4.13 -17.19
C MET A 85 -2.94 4.42 -16.95
N ASN A 86 -3.20 5.46 -16.16
CA ASN A 86 -4.53 6.03 -15.99
C ASN A 86 -4.49 7.57 -16.07
N GLU A 87 -5.61 8.24 -15.75
CA GLU A 87 -5.67 9.70 -15.79
C GLU A 87 -4.69 10.41 -14.86
N ILE A 88 -4.13 9.75 -13.85
CA ILE A 88 -3.19 10.33 -12.87
C ILE A 88 -1.74 10.24 -13.36
N GLY A 89 -1.34 9.10 -13.93
CA GLY A 89 0.04 8.85 -14.31
C GLY A 89 0.26 7.42 -14.82
N SER A 90 1.53 7.04 -14.98
CA SER A 90 1.89 5.70 -15.43
C SER A 90 2.11 4.72 -14.29
N GLY A 91 1.54 3.53 -14.42
CA GLY A 91 1.86 2.38 -13.58
C GLY A 91 3.19 1.75 -13.98
N VAL A 92 3.70 0.89 -13.11
CA VAL A 92 5.00 0.25 -13.21
C VAL A 92 5.20 -0.61 -14.47
N LEU A 93 4.12 -1.18 -15.03
CA LEU A 93 4.13 -2.03 -16.22
C LEU A 93 3.67 -1.31 -17.49
N SER A 94 3.37 -0.01 -17.40
CA SER A 94 3.00 0.79 -18.57
C SER A 94 4.14 0.80 -19.59
N GLU A 95 3.78 0.62 -20.87
CA GLU A 95 4.75 0.71 -21.98
C GLU A 95 5.37 2.12 -22.06
N ASP A 96 4.52 3.15 -22.01
CA ASP A 96 4.92 4.55 -22.02
C ASP A 96 4.94 5.12 -20.60
N LYS A 97 6.12 5.08 -19.97
CA LYS A 97 6.31 5.62 -18.61
C LYS A 97 6.34 7.15 -18.62
N CYS A 98 5.54 7.73 -17.75
CA CYS A 98 5.54 9.15 -17.44
C CYS A 98 5.24 9.41 -15.97
N GLY A 99 5.55 10.61 -15.50
CA GLY A 99 5.23 11.04 -14.14
C GLY A 99 3.74 11.35 -13.94
N LEU A 100 3.47 12.42 -13.20
CA LEU A 100 2.10 12.91 -13.02
C LEU A 100 1.60 13.60 -14.28
N THR A 101 0.42 13.24 -14.76
CA THR A 101 -0.30 14.03 -15.77
C THR A 101 -0.75 15.37 -15.17
N ASP A 102 -1.31 16.26 -16.00
CA ASP A 102 -1.90 17.50 -15.49
C ASP A 102 -3.10 17.25 -14.56
N PHE A 103 -3.89 16.21 -14.83
CA PHE A 103 -4.93 15.78 -13.90
C PHE A 103 -4.33 15.18 -12.63
N GLY A 104 -3.27 14.37 -12.74
CA GLY A 104 -2.59 13.76 -11.62
C GLY A 104 -2.03 14.78 -10.62
N LYS A 105 -1.44 15.88 -11.12
CA LYS A 105 -0.98 17.00 -10.27
C LYS A 105 -2.11 17.62 -9.46
N LEU A 106 -3.29 17.79 -10.05
CA LEU A 106 -4.48 18.28 -9.33
C LEU A 106 -4.97 17.23 -8.31
N ALA A 107 -4.98 15.96 -8.70
CA ALA A 107 -5.46 14.87 -7.86
C ALA A 107 -4.62 14.73 -6.58
N VAL A 108 -3.29 14.67 -6.69
CA VAL A 108 -2.41 14.54 -5.51
C VAL A 108 -2.53 15.75 -4.56
N ALA A 109 -2.70 16.95 -5.11
CA ALA A 109 -2.92 18.16 -4.31
C ALA A 109 -4.27 18.13 -3.57
N GLU A 110 -5.37 17.72 -4.21
CA GLU A 110 -6.66 17.57 -3.53
C GLU A 110 -6.66 16.40 -2.55
N MET A 111 -5.89 15.33 -2.81
CA MET A 111 -5.73 14.22 -1.86
C MET A 111 -5.07 14.70 -0.57
N GLU A 112 -3.96 15.45 -0.66
CA GLU A 112 -3.33 16.07 0.51
C GLU A 112 -4.31 16.99 1.25
N LYS A 113 -5.07 17.81 0.51
CA LYS A 113 -6.03 18.76 1.09
C LYS A 113 -7.16 18.07 1.86
N TYR A 114 -7.68 16.95 1.36
CA TYR A 114 -8.76 16.21 2.03
C TYR A 114 -8.29 15.06 2.92
N GLY A 115 -6.97 14.91 3.10
CA GLY A 115 -6.40 13.91 4.01
C GLY A 115 -6.52 12.47 3.51
N ILE A 116 -6.50 12.28 2.19
CA ILE A 116 -6.27 10.96 1.60
C ILE A 116 -4.75 10.81 1.43
N VAL A 117 -4.19 9.79 2.07
CA VAL A 117 -2.77 9.44 1.95
C VAL A 117 -2.52 8.88 0.55
N ILE A 118 -1.49 9.41 -0.09
CA ILE A 118 -1.03 8.93 -1.39
C ILE A 118 -0.28 7.62 -1.17
N ASP A 119 -0.69 6.59 -1.89
CA ASP A 119 0.04 5.33 -1.98
C ASP A 119 0.70 5.20 -3.36
N ILE A 120 2.02 4.93 -3.35
CA ILE A 120 2.85 4.80 -4.54
C ILE A 120 3.12 3.35 -4.93
N SER A 121 2.54 2.37 -4.22
CA SER A 121 2.55 0.99 -4.73
C SER A 121 1.99 0.97 -6.16
N HIS A 122 2.59 0.15 -7.03
CA HIS A 122 2.35 0.11 -8.48
C HIS A 122 2.76 1.33 -9.31
N ALA A 123 3.21 2.44 -8.73
CA ALA A 123 3.70 3.57 -9.50
C ALA A 123 4.96 3.19 -10.32
N SER A 124 5.12 3.80 -11.50
CA SER A 124 6.42 3.84 -12.16
C SER A 124 7.44 4.66 -11.36
N ASP A 125 8.73 4.52 -11.68
CA ASP A 125 9.78 5.32 -11.04
C ASP A 125 9.58 6.81 -11.35
N GLU A 126 9.17 7.15 -12.57
CA GLU A 126 8.86 8.50 -13.01
C GLU A 126 7.70 9.10 -12.19
N LEU A 127 6.62 8.34 -12.00
CA LEU A 127 5.49 8.77 -11.18
C LEU A 127 5.90 8.96 -9.72
N PHE A 128 6.71 8.07 -9.17
CA PHE A 128 7.26 8.22 -7.82
C PHE A 128 7.99 9.56 -7.66
N TYR A 129 8.94 9.89 -8.55
CA TYR A 129 9.72 11.11 -8.41
C TYR A 129 8.89 12.39 -8.64
N ASP A 130 7.88 12.34 -9.50
CA ASP A 130 6.95 13.45 -9.65
C ASP A 130 6.09 13.67 -8.40
N VAL A 131 5.60 12.60 -7.76
CA VAL A 131 4.92 12.72 -6.45
C VAL A 131 5.84 13.37 -5.43
N VAL A 132 7.12 12.97 -5.39
CA VAL A 132 8.11 13.58 -4.51
C VAL A 132 8.22 15.09 -4.75
N ASN A 133 8.24 15.53 -6.00
CA ASN A 133 8.40 16.93 -6.36
C ASN A 133 7.13 17.78 -6.20
N GLN A 134 5.94 17.16 -6.31
CA GLN A 134 4.65 17.87 -6.32
C GLN A 134 3.93 17.89 -4.97
N THR A 135 4.36 17.08 -4.00
CA THR A 135 3.69 16.92 -2.70
C THR A 135 4.62 17.27 -1.54
N ASN A 136 4.06 17.54 -0.36
CA ASN A 136 4.83 17.88 0.85
C ASN A 136 4.57 16.92 2.02
N LYS A 137 3.39 16.30 2.09
CA LYS A 137 2.98 15.39 3.15
C LYS A 137 3.63 14.00 3.02
N PRO A 138 3.62 13.20 4.09
CA PRO A 138 3.89 11.77 4.00
C PRO A 138 3.06 11.08 2.93
N PHE A 139 3.73 10.26 2.13
CA PHE A 139 3.13 9.26 1.25
C PHE A 139 3.72 7.89 1.61
N ILE A 140 3.06 6.82 1.18
CA ILE A 140 3.38 5.46 1.61
C ILE A 140 3.51 4.53 0.41
N ALA A 141 4.12 3.38 0.61
CA ALA A 141 4.02 2.23 -0.28
C ALA A 141 3.30 1.13 0.49
N THR A 142 2.01 0.90 0.26
CA THR A 142 1.25 -0.01 1.12
C THR A 142 1.69 -1.46 1.01
N HIS A 143 2.26 -1.88 -0.11
CA HIS A 143 2.66 -3.26 -0.39
C HIS A 143 3.78 -3.29 -1.44
N SER A 144 5.04 -3.12 -1.01
CA SER A 144 6.21 -3.12 -1.89
C SER A 144 7.48 -3.52 -1.14
N ASP A 145 8.35 -4.29 -1.80
CA ASP A 145 9.57 -4.80 -1.19
C ASP A 145 10.83 -4.10 -1.72
N SER A 146 11.99 -4.76 -1.59
CA SER A 146 13.31 -4.20 -1.92
C SER A 146 13.84 -4.72 -3.24
N ARG A 147 14.15 -3.80 -4.17
CA ARG A 147 14.54 -4.13 -5.54
C ARG A 147 15.94 -4.77 -5.64
N ILE A 148 16.79 -4.53 -4.66
CA ILE A 148 18.13 -5.12 -4.59
C ILE A 148 18.11 -6.58 -4.15
N ILE A 149 17.12 -6.99 -3.34
CA ILE A 149 16.93 -8.39 -2.95
C ILE A 149 16.27 -9.17 -4.08
N THR A 150 15.20 -8.59 -4.66
CA THR A 150 14.48 -9.18 -5.79
C THR A 150 14.27 -8.13 -6.87
N GLN A 151 14.81 -8.39 -8.06
CA GLN A 151 14.85 -7.47 -9.19
C GLN A 151 13.50 -7.42 -9.91
N ASN A 152 12.46 -7.01 -9.19
CA ASN A 152 11.13 -6.79 -9.72
C ASN A 152 10.87 -5.27 -9.79
N PRO A 153 10.33 -4.74 -10.91
CA PRO A 153 10.03 -3.31 -11.01
C PRO A 153 8.98 -2.84 -9.99
N ARG A 154 8.16 -3.74 -9.42
CA ARG A 154 7.25 -3.43 -8.31
C ARG A 154 7.95 -3.13 -7.00
N ASN A 155 9.19 -3.56 -6.83
CA ASN A 155 9.96 -3.29 -5.63
C ASN A 155 10.63 -1.92 -5.69
N LEU A 156 10.91 -1.36 -4.51
CA LEU A 156 11.50 -0.04 -4.36
C LEU A 156 13.03 -0.10 -4.44
N THR A 157 13.63 0.91 -5.07
CA THR A 157 15.07 1.14 -4.96
C THR A 157 15.44 1.64 -3.56
N ASP A 158 16.71 1.48 -3.17
CA ASP A 158 17.22 2.02 -1.91
C ASP A 158 17.01 3.55 -1.79
N GLU A 159 17.08 4.26 -2.91
CA GLU A 159 16.81 5.71 -2.96
C GLU A 159 15.34 6.01 -2.66
N GLN A 160 14.41 5.30 -3.31
CA GLN A 160 12.98 5.43 -3.06
C GLN A 160 12.64 5.12 -1.59
N ILE A 161 13.23 4.05 -1.03
CA ILE A 161 13.08 3.69 0.39
C ILE A 161 13.54 4.85 1.29
N LYS A 162 14.75 5.39 1.05
CA LYS A 162 15.28 6.51 1.85
C LYS A 162 14.42 7.77 1.74
N ILE A 163 13.88 8.07 0.57
CA ILE A 163 12.96 9.20 0.37
C ILE A 163 11.68 9.02 1.18
N ILE A 164 11.09 7.81 1.17
CA ILE A 164 9.88 7.51 1.97
C ILE A 164 10.17 7.69 3.47
N ILE A 165 11.32 7.18 3.96
CA ILE A 165 11.74 7.38 5.36
C ILE A 165 11.87 8.88 5.68
N GLN A 166 12.56 9.65 4.84
CA GLN A 166 12.76 11.10 5.04
C GLN A 166 11.45 11.87 5.02
N ARG A 167 10.46 11.40 4.26
CA ARG A 167 9.12 11.97 4.23
C ARG A 167 8.28 11.60 5.47
N GLY A 168 8.75 10.66 6.30
CA GLY A 168 7.98 10.11 7.41
C GLY A 168 6.86 9.20 6.94
N GLY A 169 7.04 8.55 5.79
CA GLY A 169 6.12 7.58 5.23
C GLY A 169 6.32 6.17 5.79
N LEU A 170 5.46 5.25 5.32
CA LEU A 170 5.46 3.83 5.64
C LEU A 170 5.65 3.00 4.37
N ILE A 171 6.23 1.82 4.55
CA ILE A 171 6.42 0.79 3.54
C ILE A 171 5.89 -0.52 4.12
N GLY A 172 4.87 -1.09 3.47
CA GLY A 172 4.34 -2.39 3.82
C GLY A 172 5.08 -3.49 3.06
N LEU A 173 5.67 -4.44 3.80
CA LEU A 173 6.26 -5.65 3.23
C LEU A 173 5.17 -6.49 2.55
N ASN A 174 5.34 -6.73 1.25
CA ASN A 174 4.45 -7.52 0.42
C ASN A 174 4.80 -9.00 0.54
N LEU A 175 3.78 -9.87 0.49
CA LEU A 175 3.96 -11.32 0.53
C LEU A 175 3.78 -11.98 -0.84
N HIS A 176 3.80 -11.25 -1.94
CA HIS A 176 3.76 -11.83 -3.27
C HIS A 176 5.08 -12.53 -3.60
N ASN A 177 5.00 -13.82 -3.93
CA ASN A 177 6.17 -14.66 -4.21
C ASN A 177 7.15 -14.08 -5.24
N ALA A 178 6.65 -13.40 -6.29
CA ALA A 178 7.45 -12.81 -7.36
C ALA A 178 8.14 -11.50 -6.95
N PHE A 179 7.74 -10.92 -5.82
CA PHE A 179 8.37 -9.72 -5.25
C PHE A 179 9.39 -10.10 -4.16
N LEU A 180 9.23 -11.28 -3.56
CA LEU A 180 10.13 -11.82 -2.54
C LEU A 180 11.31 -12.63 -3.09
N ASN A 181 11.17 -13.24 -4.27
CA ASN A 181 12.21 -14.07 -4.86
C ASN A 181 12.26 -13.95 -6.38
N ASN A 182 13.47 -13.84 -6.94
CA ASN A 182 13.68 -13.85 -8.40
C ASN A 182 13.22 -15.17 -9.07
N ASN A 183 13.04 -16.24 -8.29
CA ASN A 183 12.34 -17.45 -8.69
C ASN A 183 11.09 -17.62 -7.80
N PRO A 184 9.90 -17.20 -8.27
CA PRO A 184 8.66 -17.18 -7.47
C PRO A 184 8.31 -18.56 -6.87
N ASP A 185 8.53 -19.65 -7.61
CA ASP A 185 8.24 -21.02 -7.15
C ASP A 185 9.08 -21.45 -5.94
N LYS A 186 10.19 -20.75 -5.69
CA LYS A 186 11.08 -21.01 -4.56
C LYS A 186 10.84 -20.07 -3.38
N ALA A 187 10.00 -19.06 -3.54
CA ALA A 187 9.72 -18.10 -2.49
C ALA A 187 9.22 -18.81 -1.23
N CYS A 188 9.76 -18.41 -0.08
CA CYS A 188 9.42 -18.98 1.22
C CYS A 188 9.44 -17.90 2.32
N ILE A 189 9.01 -18.26 3.52
CA ILE A 189 8.98 -17.37 4.69
C ILE A 189 10.33 -16.69 4.99
N ASN A 190 11.45 -17.37 4.68
CA ASN A 190 12.79 -16.79 4.88
C ASN A 190 13.09 -15.63 3.91
N ASP A 191 12.41 -15.56 2.76
CA ASP A 191 12.59 -14.45 1.83
C ASP A 191 11.94 -13.15 2.37
N ILE A 192 10.84 -13.26 3.11
CA ILE A 192 10.24 -12.15 3.88
C ILE A 192 11.27 -11.59 4.87
N LEU A 193 11.95 -12.48 5.61
CA LEU A 193 12.98 -12.09 6.57
C LEU A 193 14.13 -11.34 5.87
N LYS A 194 14.62 -11.83 4.73
CA LYS A 194 15.70 -11.16 3.96
C LYS A 194 15.32 -9.75 3.54
N HIS A 195 14.11 -9.57 3.01
CA HIS A 195 13.61 -8.25 2.63
C HIS A 195 13.50 -7.32 3.83
N CYS A 196 12.93 -7.81 4.93
CA CYS A 196 12.82 -7.03 6.16
C CYS A 196 14.20 -6.65 6.73
N GLU A 197 15.13 -7.59 6.83
CA GLU A 197 16.49 -7.36 7.34
C GLU A 197 17.20 -6.28 6.52
N TYR A 198 17.12 -6.40 5.20
CA TYR A 198 17.73 -5.43 4.31
C TYR A 198 17.11 -4.03 4.47
N MET A 199 15.79 -3.92 4.50
CA MET A 199 15.12 -2.63 4.67
C MET A 199 15.38 -2.02 6.04
N LEU A 200 15.48 -2.82 7.11
CA LEU A 200 15.90 -2.34 8.42
C LEU A 200 17.34 -1.82 8.40
N SER A 201 18.24 -2.44 7.62
CA SER A 201 19.62 -1.95 7.44
C SER A 201 19.69 -0.57 6.76
N LEU A 202 18.65 -0.18 6.02
CA LEU A 202 18.50 1.15 5.42
C LEU A 202 17.88 2.20 6.37
N GLY A 203 17.45 1.79 7.57
CA GLY A 203 16.85 2.66 8.58
C GLY A 203 15.32 2.64 8.64
N CYS A 204 14.65 1.64 8.05
CA CYS A 204 13.19 1.55 8.05
C CYS A 204 12.54 1.22 9.41
N GLU A 205 13.24 1.28 10.55
CA GLU A 205 12.72 0.82 11.84
C GLU A 205 11.38 1.46 12.24
N ASN A 206 11.14 2.73 11.85
CA ASN A 206 9.89 3.45 12.11
C ASN A 206 9.02 3.64 10.84
N SER A 207 9.41 3.01 9.74
CA SER A 207 8.77 3.15 8.42
C SER A 207 8.39 1.81 7.80
N LEU A 208 8.64 0.69 8.46
CA LEU A 208 8.33 -0.64 7.93
C LEU A 208 7.13 -1.23 8.68
N CYS A 209 6.17 -1.77 7.93
CA CYS A 209 5.04 -2.53 8.45
C CYS A 209 4.70 -3.71 7.53
N PHE A 210 3.63 -4.44 7.80
CA PHE A 210 3.11 -5.46 6.87
C PHE A 210 2.07 -4.90 5.92
N GLY A 211 2.23 -5.23 4.64
CA GLY A 211 1.37 -4.88 3.52
C GLY A 211 1.10 -6.10 2.68
N THR A 212 0.41 -7.08 3.26
CA THR A 212 0.57 -8.50 2.88
C THR A 212 0.05 -8.86 1.49
N ASP A 213 -0.84 -8.05 0.92
CA ASP A 213 -1.52 -8.34 -0.35
C ASP A 213 -2.32 -9.66 -0.31
N PHE A 214 -2.83 -10.03 0.88
CA PHE A 214 -3.71 -11.20 1.00
C PHE A 214 -4.95 -11.05 0.13
N ASP A 215 -5.36 -12.16 -0.49
CA ASP A 215 -6.41 -12.25 -1.51
C ASP A 215 -6.11 -11.48 -2.81
N GLY A 216 -4.93 -10.88 -2.95
CA GLY A 216 -4.49 -10.10 -4.12
C GLY A 216 -3.35 -10.72 -4.94
N CYS A 217 -2.63 -11.71 -4.39
CA CYS A 217 -1.41 -12.24 -5.01
C CYS A 217 -1.18 -13.74 -4.80
N ASP A 218 -0.24 -14.31 -5.56
CA ASP A 218 0.32 -15.64 -5.28
C ASP A 218 1.32 -15.57 -4.12
N LEU A 219 1.07 -16.35 -3.07
CA LEU A 219 1.88 -16.37 -1.85
C LEU A 219 3.06 -17.35 -1.95
N PRO A 220 4.12 -17.18 -1.12
CA PRO A 220 5.16 -18.16 -0.90
C PRO A 220 4.58 -19.52 -0.50
N ARG A 221 5.31 -20.59 -0.82
CA ARG A 221 4.83 -21.98 -0.68
C ARG A 221 4.45 -22.41 0.74
N ASP A 222 4.93 -21.69 1.75
CA ASP A 222 4.76 -21.95 3.18
C ASP A 222 3.91 -20.88 3.88
N ILE A 223 3.27 -19.99 3.12
CA ILE A 223 2.34 -18.97 3.62
C ILE A 223 0.92 -19.32 3.15
N VAL A 224 0.01 -19.53 4.08
CA VAL A 224 -1.38 -19.98 3.81
C VAL A 224 -2.44 -18.92 4.10
N GLY A 225 -2.02 -17.64 4.10
CA GLY A 225 -2.88 -16.49 4.40
C GLY A 225 -2.61 -15.90 5.79
N SER A 226 -3.62 -15.25 6.37
CA SER A 226 -3.47 -14.52 7.64
C SER A 226 -3.07 -15.39 8.83
N ASP A 227 -3.34 -16.70 8.78
CA ASP A 227 -2.92 -17.66 9.81
C ASP A 227 -1.39 -17.76 9.94
N SER A 228 -0.65 -17.45 8.87
CA SER A 228 0.83 -17.49 8.87
C SER A 228 1.48 -16.29 9.56
N ILE A 229 0.75 -15.22 9.91
CA ILE A 229 1.34 -14.01 10.52
C ILE A 229 2.03 -14.33 11.86
N GLY A 230 1.44 -15.22 12.66
CA GLY A 230 2.05 -15.67 13.92
C GLY A 230 3.37 -16.42 13.70
N GLU A 231 3.43 -17.27 12.67
CA GLU A 231 4.66 -17.99 12.32
C GLU A 231 5.76 -17.06 11.81
N ILE A 232 5.40 -16.03 11.04
CA ILE A 232 6.35 -14.98 10.63
C ILE A 232 6.89 -14.28 11.89
N TYR A 233 6.04 -13.88 12.83
CA TYR A 233 6.50 -13.25 14.08
C TYR A 233 7.48 -14.14 14.86
N GLU A 234 7.16 -15.43 15.01
CA GLU A 234 8.02 -16.41 15.68
C GLU A 234 9.34 -16.64 14.95
N LEU A 235 9.34 -16.60 13.60
CA LEU A 235 10.57 -16.68 12.81
C LEU A 235 11.50 -15.52 13.13
N PHE A 236 10.98 -14.29 13.24
CA PHE A 236 11.80 -13.13 13.59
C PHE A 236 12.38 -13.25 15.01
N LEU A 237 11.59 -13.71 15.98
CA LEU A 237 12.08 -13.97 17.34
C LEU A 237 13.22 -15.00 17.36
N ARG A 238 13.08 -16.10 16.62
CA ARG A 238 14.12 -17.15 16.50
C ARG A 238 15.41 -16.64 15.85
N ASN A 239 15.33 -15.57 15.06
CA ASN A 239 16.48 -14.88 14.46
C ASN A 239 16.99 -13.70 15.31
N ASN A 240 16.63 -13.64 16.60
CA ASN A 240 17.12 -12.67 17.59
C ASN A 240 16.74 -11.20 17.32
N TYR A 241 15.64 -10.95 16.62
CA TYR A 241 15.12 -9.58 16.47
C TYR A 241 14.60 -9.06 17.80
N ASN A 242 14.89 -7.79 18.09
CA ASN A 242 14.40 -7.15 19.32
C ASN A 242 12.87 -6.99 19.26
N GLU A 243 12.17 -7.45 20.30
CA GLU A 243 10.73 -7.30 20.43
C GLU A 243 10.24 -5.85 20.24
N SER A 244 11.03 -4.84 20.64
CA SER A 244 10.66 -3.45 20.45
C SER A 244 10.56 -3.06 18.97
N VAL A 245 11.41 -3.63 18.13
CA VAL A 245 11.38 -3.44 16.67
C VAL A 245 10.20 -4.23 16.08
N LEU A 246 10.00 -5.48 16.51
CA LEU A 246 8.87 -6.28 16.03
C LEU A 246 7.53 -5.65 16.39
N LYS A 247 7.39 -5.05 17.56
CA LYS A 247 6.17 -4.31 17.94
C LYS A 247 5.88 -3.14 16.99
N LYS A 248 6.90 -2.47 16.46
CA LYS A 248 6.69 -1.43 15.44
C LYS A 248 6.16 -2.05 14.15
N ILE A 249 6.91 -3.00 13.59
CA ILE A 249 6.59 -3.62 12.29
C ILE A 249 5.21 -4.29 12.28
N PHE A 250 4.84 -4.98 13.36
CA PHE A 250 3.59 -5.75 13.41
C PHE A 250 2.40 -4.98 13.99
N THR A 251 2.61 -3.93 14.80
CA THR A 251 1.50 -3.35 15.59
C THR A 251 1.50 -1.83 15.77
N LYS A 252 2.56 -1.10 15.42
CA LYS A 252 2.68 0.35 15.71
C LYS A 252 3.35 1.12 14.59
#